data_AF-A0A839QEG4-F1
#
_entry.id   AF-A0A839QEG4-F1
#
_cell.length_a   1.000
_cell.length_b   1.000
_cell.length_c   1.000
_cell.angle_alpha   90.00
_cell.angle_beta   90.00
_cell.angle_gamma   90.00
#
_symmetry.space_group_name_H-M   'P 1'
#
loop_
_entity.id
_entity.type
_entity.pdbx_description
1 polymer ?
#
loop_
_entity_poly.entity_id
_entity_poly.type
_entity_poly.pdbx_seq_one_letter_code
_entity_poly.pdbx_strand_id
1 'polypeptide(L)'
;MASAILATLLIVGASYAPTESSFAALGVVVVLLAGLALGWGSLLGFPGKAALGVVLLIAGAGASALAIGTGSGPTMDWLAPCVAAGVLLAFLAQLLRGTGGAMRLEGTAIGATGVLIAVLGSGWVALDGLGHSTPVVVVAGISMVGAGLIGAIRWPDRIVAPLGWIVAVLLGGVSSVLFADVDLVPALVLGAVTGAVIVAFRAILVSEGGPADNRGAIAAGIVPVLVCGAMAWFVETLLVS
;
A
#
# COMPACT_ATOMS: atom_id res chain seq x y z
N MET A 1 -12.35 -3.61 4.44
CA MET A 1 -12.66 -3.37 3.01
C MET A 1 -13.08 -1.93 2.73
N ALA A 2 -14.04 -1.35 3.46
CA ALA A 2 -14.39 0.06 3.26
C ALA A 2 -13.19 1.03 3.40
N SER A 3 -12.31 0.80 4.37
CA SER A 3 -11.05 1.56 4.54
C SER A 3 -10.09 1.41 3.35
N ALA A 4 -10.01 0.24 2.73
CA ALA A 4 -9.19 0.03 1.54
C ALA A 4 -9.76 0.80 0.34
N ILE A 5 -11.08 0.73 0.12
CA ILE A 5 -11.77 1.47 -0.94
C ILE A 5 -11.55 2.98 -0.77
N LEU A 6 -11.73 3.50 0.45
CA LEU A 6 -11.48 4.92 0.72
C LEU A 6 -10.02 5.31 0.48
N ALA A 7 -9.07 4.50 0.94
CA ALA A 7 -7.65 4.75 0.70
C ALA A 7 -7.31 4.77 -0.80
N THR A 8 -7.86 3.82 -1.56
CA THR A 8 -7.73 3.78 -3.02
C THR A 8 -8.33 5.02 -3.68
N LEU A 9 -9.54 5.42 -3.29
CA LEU A 9 -10.20 6.62 -3.84
C LEU A 9 -9.42 7.91 -3.53
N LEU A 10 -8.77 8.00 -2.37
CA LEU A 10 -7.90 9.14 -2.05
C LEU A 10 -6.67 9.19 -2.96
N ILE A 11 -6.05 8.05 -3.24
CA ILE A 11 -4.90 7.95 -4.15
C ILE A 11 -5.30 8.33 -5.58
N VAL A 12 -6.43 7.80 -6.05
CA VAL A 12 -6.99 8.17 -7.37
C VAL A 12 -7.34 9.65 -7.41
N GLY A 13 -7.97 10.20 -6.37
CA GLY A 13 -8.26 11.62 -6.26
C GLY A 13 -7.01 12.49 -6.31
N ALA A 14 -5.92 12.07 -5.66
CA ALA A 14 -4.64 12.78 -5.70
C ALA A 14 -4.04 12.83 -7.11
N SER A 15 -4.23 11.80 -7.94
CA SER A 15 -3.72 11.79 -9.31
C SER A 15 -4.41 12.75 -10.28
N TYR A 16 -5.52 13.39 -9.87
CA TYR A 16 -6.18 14.46 -10.62
C TYR A 16 -5.83 15.86 -10.12
N ALA A 17 -5.00 15.97 -9.07
CA ALA A 17 -4.49 17.26 -8.62
C ALA A 17 -3.60 17.89 -9.71
N PRO A 18 -3.48 19.23 -9.77
CA PRO A 18 -2.63 19.90 -10.74
C PRO A 18 -1.20 19.34 -10.73
N THR A 19 -0.73 18.95 -11.92
CA THR A 19 0.51 18.19 -12.21
C THR A 19 1.81 18.86 -11.79
N GLU A 20 1.78 20.12 -11.35
CA GLU A 20 2.96 20.81 -10.83
C GLU A 20 3.32 20.43 -9.39
N SER A 21 2.57 19.53 -8.74
CA SER A 21 2.81 19.21 -7.32
C SER A 21 2.66 17.73 -6.97
N SER A 22 3.75 16.97 -7.08
CA SER A 22 3.90 15.63 -6.44
C SER A 22 3.68 15.67 -4.92
N PHE A 23 3.53 16.86 -4.35
CA PHE A 23 3.05 17.12 -3.00
C PHE A 23 1.62 16.62 -2.73
N ALA A 24 0.74 16.53 -3.74
CA ALA A 24 -0.60 15.99 -3.55
C ALA A 24 -0.56 14.47 -3.25
N ALA A 25 0.16 13.71 -4.07
CA ALA A 25 0.40 12.28 -3.85
C ALA A 25 1.12 12.05 -2.52
N LEU A 26 2.15 12.84 -2.21
CA LEU A 26 2.85 12.80 -0.92
C LEU A 26 1.90 13.03 0.24
N GLY A 27 1.06 14.07 0.18
CA GLY A 27 0.10 14.39 1.22
C GLY A 27 -0.85 13.24 1.52
N VAL A 28 -1.42 12.62 0.48
CA VAL A 28 -2.27 11.45 0.64
C VAL A 28 -1.51 10.25 1.19
N VAL A 29 -0.32 9.95 0.67
CA VAL A 29 0.50 8.84 1.18
C VAL A 29 0.86 9.05 2.64
N VAL A 30 1.21 10.27 3.07
CA VAL A 30 1.46 10.60 4.48
C VAL A 30 0.21 10.41 5.34
N VAL A 31 -0.97 10.77 4.86
CA VAL A 31 -2.25 10.51 5.56
C VAL A 31 -2.50 9.00 5.71
N LEU A 32 -2.26 8.22 4.66
CA LEU A 32 -2.37 6.76 4.71
C LEU A 32 -1.34 6.17 5.69
N LEU A 33 -0.09 6.64 5.67
CA LEU A 33 0.96 6.23 6.60
C LEU A 33 0.61 6.59 8.05
N ALA A 34 -0.03 7.73 8.30
CA ALA A 34 -0.54 8.08 9.62
C ALA A 34 -1.63 7.09 10.08
N GLY A 35 -2.56 6.72 9.19
CA GLY A 35 -3.56 5.68 9.47
C GLY A 35 -2.92 4.31 9.76
N LEU A 36 -1.90 3.93 8.99
CA LEU A 36 -1.10 2.72 9.25
C LEU A 36 -0.39 2.81 10.60
N ALA A 37 0.29 3.92 10.89
CA ALA A 37 1.03 4.12 12.14
C ALA A 37 0.13 4.02 13.37
N LEU A 38 -1.09 4.54 13.29
CA LEU A 38 -2.08 4.48 14.38
C LEU A 38 -2.71 3.09 14.53
N GLY A 39 -2.84 2.34 13.44
CA GLY A 39 -3.58 1.07 13.41
C GLY A 39 -2.73 -0.19 13.45
N TRP A 40 -1.49 -0.17 12.95
CA TRP A 40 -0.65 -1.37 12.75
C TRP A 40 -0.39 -2.14 14.05
N GLY A 41 0.04 -1.43 15.10
CA GLY A 41 0.24 -2.06 16.41
C GLY A 41 -1.06 -2.56 17.05
N SER A 42 -2.21 -1.96 16.71
CA SER A 42 -3.51 -2.42 17.23
C SER A 42 -4.02 -3.64 16.48
N LEU A 43 -3.83 -3.68 15.16
CA LEU A 43 -4.17 -4.81 14.30
C LEU A 43 -3.50 -6.10 14.79
N LEU A 44 -2.27 -5.99 15.29
CA LEU A 44 -1.44 -7.13 15.71
C LEU A 44 -1.40 -7.32 17.23
N GLY A 45 -2.24 -6.61 18.00
CA GLY A 45 -2.32 -6.77 19.46
C GLY A 45 -1.06 -6.37 20.24
N PHE A 46 -0.12 -5.67 19.60
CA PHE A 46 1.18 -5.36 20.18
C PHE A 46 1.09 -4.27 21.26
N PRO A 47 1.74 -4.39 22.43
CA PRO A 47 1.64 -3.39 23.49
C PRO A 47 2.42 -2.08 23.21
N GLY A 48 3.50 -2.13 22.43
CA GLY A 48 4.35 -0.97 22.10
C GLY A 48 3.91 -0.19 20.85
N LYS A 49 2.59 0.04 20.68
CA LYS A 49 1.97 0.54 19.43
C LYS A 49 2.53 1.87 18.95
N ALA A 50 2.71 2.82 19.86
CA ALA A 50 3.11 4.19 19.52
C ALA A 50 4.54 4.28 18.95
N ALA A 51 5.50 3.61 19.58
CA ALA A 51 6.88 3.62 19.12
C ALA A 51 7.02 3.00 17.72
N LEU A 52 6.33 1.88 17.48
CA LEU A 52 6.27 1.28 16.15
C LEU A 52 5.62 2.22 15.14
N GLY A 53 4.48 2.82 15.47
CA GLY A 53 3.79 3.76 14.58
C GLY A 53 4.68 4.92 14.14
N VAL A 54 5.45 5.50 15.07
CA VAL A 54 6.41 6.58 14.76
C VAL A 54 7.47 6.09 13.77
N VAL A 55 8.03 4.90 13.97
CA VAL A 55 9.03 4.31 13.05
C VAL A 55 8.44 4.14 11.65
N LEU A 56 7.22 3.62 11.53
CA LEU A 56 6.54 3.45 10.24
C LEU A 56 6.33 4.77 9.52
N LEU A 57 5.86 5.78 10.26
CA LEU A 57 5.60 7.10 9.70
C LEU A 57 6.89 7.76 9.21
N ILE A 58 7.96 7.71 10.01
CA ILE A 58 9.27 8.27 9.63
C ILE A 58 9.83 7.54 8.40
N ALA A 59 9.84 6.21 8.41
CA ALA A 59 10.39 5.42 7.31
C ALA A 59 9.61 5.64 6.00
N GLY A 60 8.28 5.55 6.05
CA GLY A 60 7.42 5.73 4.87
C GLY A 60 7.42 7.17 4.36
N ALA A 61 7.33 8.17 5.24
CA ALA A 61 7.36 9.57 4.83
C ALA A 61 8.74 9.97 4.29
N GLY A 62 9.82 9.47 4.90
CA GLY A 62 11.18 9.66 4.40
C GLY A 62 11.37 9.05 3.01
N ALA A 63 10.91 7.82 2.80
CA ALA A 63 10.95 7.18 1.48
C ALA A 63 10.12 7.96 0.44
N SER A 64 8.93 8.43 0.83
CA SER A 64 8.05 9.21 -0.05
C SER A 64 8.64 10.58 -0.41
N ALA A 65 9.33 11.23 0.53
CA ALA A 65 10.04 12.47 0.25
C ALA A 65 11.26 12.26 -0.67
N LEU A 66 12.01 11.17 -0.47
CA LEU A 66 13.12 10.81 -1.35
C LEU A 66 12.66 10.44 -2.76
N ALA A 67 11.50 9.81 -2.91
CA ALA A 67 10.90 9.53 -4.21
C ALA A 67 10.67 10.81 -5.04
N ILE A 68 10.35 11.94 -4.40
CA ILE A 68 10.27 13.24 -5.08
C ILE A 68 11.66 13.75 -5.46
N GLY A 69 12.62 13.64 -4.53
CA GLY A 69 13.94 14.23 -4.69
C GLY A 69 14.89 13.50 -5.64
N THR A 70 14.66 12.21 -5.90
CA THR A 70 15.54 11.36 -6.72
C THR A 70 15.25 11.41 -8.22
N GLY A 71 14.14 12.05 -8.63
CA GLY A 71 13.77 12.22 -10.03
C GLY A 71 13.25 10.92 -10.69
N SER A 72 12.91 11.02 -11.97
CA SER A 72 12.30 9.95 -12.79
C SER A 72 13.32 8.94 -13.33
N GLY A 73 14.11 8.34 -12.44
CA GLY A 73 14.97 7.22 -12.79
C GLY A 73 14.17 5.92 -12.97
N PRO A 74 14.66 4.94 -13.76
CA PRO A 74 14.02 3.63 -13.95
C PRO A 74 14.20 2.70 -12.74
N THR A 75 14.70 3.20 -11.62
CA THR A 75 15.04 2.43 -10.42
C THR A 75 14.53 3.13 -9.16
N MET A 76 13.97 2.36 -8.21
CA MET A 76 13.59 2.87 -6.88
C MET A 76 14.78 2.80 -5.92
N ASP A 77 15.86 3.52 -6.22
CA ASP A 77 17.12 3.41 -5.48
C ASP A 77 17.02 3.83 -4.02
N TRP A 78 16.01 4.64 -3.66
CA TRP A 78 15.73 5.02 -2.27
C TRP A 78 15.08 3.89 -1.45
N LEU A 79 14.48 2.89 -2.09
CA LEU A 79 13.64 1.90 -1.41
C LEU A 79 14.46 1.02 -0.46
N ALA A 80 15.55 0.43 -0.96
CA ALA A 80 16.45 -0.41 -0.17
C ALA A 80 17.07 0.33 1.04
N PRO A 81 17.69 1.52 0.91
CA PRO A 81 18.24 2.24 2.05
C PRO A 81 17.16 2.70 3.03
N CYS A 82 15.97 3.11 2.57
CA CYS A 82 14.86 3.46 3.46
C CYS A 82 14.33 2.27 4.26
N VAL A 83 14.21 1.10 3.63
CA VAL A 83 13.85 -0.14 4.33
C VAL A 83 14.91 -0.47 5.38
N ALA A 84 16.19 -0.46 5.00
CA ALA A 84 17.29 -0.75 5.92
C ALA A 84 17.28 0.22 7.13
N ALA A 85 17.17 1.53 6.87
CA ALA A 85 17.10 2.55 7.91
C ALA A 85 15.86 2.38 8.80
N GLY A 86 14.68 2.12 8.23
CA GLY A 86 13.45 1.90 8.98
C GLY A 86 13.51 0.63 9.84
N VAL A 87 14.09 -0.46 9.33
CA VAL A 87 14.28 -1.70 10.09
C VAL A 87 15.27 -1.47 11.24
N LEU A 88 16.37 -0.76 11.01
CA LEU A 88 17.31 -0.36 12.07
C LEU A 88 16.62 0.50 13.13
N LEU A 89 15.78 1.47 12.73
CA LEU A 89 14.98 2.27 13.65
C LEU A 89 13.99 1.41 14.46
N ALA A 90 13.37 0.40 13.84
CA ALA A 90 12.51 -0.55 14.54
C ALA A 90 13.30 -1.32 15.62
N PHE A 91 14.51 -1.80 15.30
CA PHE A 91 15.39 -2.43 16.28
C PHE A 91 15.78 -1.48 17.41
N LEU A 92 16.18 -0.24 17.09
CA LEU A 92 16.52 0.78 18.09
C LEU A 92 15.34 1.09 19.01
N ALA A 93 14.13 1.21 18.47
CA ALA A 93 12.92 1.39 19.27
C ALA A 93 12.69 0.22 20.25
N GLN A 94 13.00 -1.02 19.85
CA GLN A 94 12.91 -2.19 20.72
C GLN A 94 14.07 -2.31 21.72
N LEU A 95 15.23 -1.69 21.45
CA LEU A 95 16.34 -1.57 22.40
C LEU A 95 16.00 -0.53 23.48
N LEU A 96 15.46 0.63 23.09
CA LEU A 96 15.06 1.70 24.00
C LEU A 96 13.90 1.31 24.92
N ARG A 97 13.05 0.36 24.50
CA ARG A 97 11.99 -0.22 25.36
C ARG A 97 12.51 -0.98 26.59
N GLY A 98 13.82 -1.22 26.68
CA GLY A 98 14.49 -1.85 27.82
C GLY A 98 14.50 -3.39 27.81
N THR A 99 15.40 -3.97 28.60
CA THR A 99 15.54 -5.42 28.81
C THR A 99 14.44 -5.92 29.76
N GLY A 100 13.39 -6.55 29.23
CA GLY A 100 12.27 -7.08 30.02
C GLY A 100 10.89 -6.90 29.37
N GLY A 101 10.79 -6.15 28.26
CA GLY A 101 9.53 -6.01 27.53
C GLY A 101 9.05 -7.33 26.93
N ALA A 102 7.77 -7.67 27.09
CA ALA A 102 7.15 -8.78 26.39
C ALA A 102 7.19 -8.58 24.85
N MET A 103 7.27 -9.68 24.10
CA MET A 103 7.15 -9.72 22.63
C MET A 103 8.24 -8.93 21.87
N ARG A 104 9.52 -8.99 22.24
CA ARG A 104 10.58 -8.22 21.53
C ARG A 104 10.86 -8.74 20.13
N LEU A 105 11.06 -10.05 19.98
CA LEU A 105 11.33 -10.68 18.68
C LEU A 105 10.14 -10.49 17.73
N GLU A 106 8.95 -10.74 18.25
CA GLU A 106 7.69 -10.50 17.54
C GLU A 106 7.53 -9.03 17.17
N GLY A 107 7.82 -8.10 18.09
CA GLY A 107 7.81 -6.66 17.83
C GLY A 107 8.79 -6.20 16.75
N THR A 108 9.95 -6.85 16.64
CA THR A 108 10.90 -6.58 15.53
C THR A 108 10.39 -7.12 14.20
N ALA A 109 9.79 -8.31 14.16
CA ALA A 109 9.22 -8.87 12.94
C ALA A 109 8.00 -8.06 12.45
N ILE A 110 7.11 -7.68 13.38
CA ILE A 110 5.98 -6.78 13.14
C ILE A 110 6.47 -5.42 12.64
N GLY A 111 7.51 -4.87 13.27
CA GLY A 111 8.11 -3.60 12.88
C GLY A 111 8.71 -3.65 11.48
N ALA A 112 9.53 -4.67 11.19
CA ALA A 112 10.15 -4.85 9.88
C ALA A 112 9.12 -5.01 8.76
N THR A 113 8.08 -5.82 8.99
CA THR A 113 6.98 -6.01 8.02
C THR A 113 6.24 -4.70 7.77
N GLY A 114 5.91 -3.96 8.83
CA GLY A 114 5.27 -2.65 8.69
C GLY A 114 6.15 -1.65 7.95
N VAL A 115 7.47 -1.63 8.21
CA VAL A 115 8.42 -0.74 7.52
C VAL A 115 8.44 -1.03 6.02
N LEU A 116 8.49 -2.32 5.64
CA LEU A 116 8.40 -2.72 4.25
C LEU A 116 7.13 -2.17 3.59
N ILE A 117 5.97 -2.38 4.21
CA ILE A 117 4.68 -1.88 3.72
C ILE A 117 4.69 -0.35 3.58
N ALA A 118 5.17 0.35 4.61
CA ALA A 118 5.22 1.81 4.64
C ALA A 118 6.11 2.38 3.51
N VAL A 119 7.27 1.77 3.29
CA VAL A 119 8.23 2.21 2.27
C VAL A 119 7.75 1.86 0.86
N LEU A 120 7.10 0.69 0.65
CA LEU A 120 6.47 0.34 -0.64
C LEU A 120 5.39 1.35 -1.06
N GLY A 121 4.72 1.99 -0.09
CA GLY A 121 3.78 3.08 -0.33
C GLY A 121 4.37 4.28 -1.07
N SER A 122 5.68 4.52 -0.99
CA SER A 122 6.36 5.60 -1.72
C SER A 122 6.27 5.44 -3.25
N GLY A 123 5.95 4.25 -3.75
CA GLY A 123 5.73 4.01 -5.17
C GLY A 123 4.57 4.82 -5.77
N TRP A 124 3.55 5.15 -4.97
CA TRP A 124 2.49 6.06 -5.42
C TRP A 124 3.00 7.47 -5.69
N VAL A 125 3.98 7.93 -4.90
CA VAL A 125 4.60 9.25 -5.10
C VAL A 125 5.57 9.20 -6.27
N ALA A 126 6.32 8.11 -6.40
CA ALA A 126 7.27 7.91 -7.50
C ALA A 126 6.59 7.81 -8.87
N LEU A 127 5.41 7.20 -8.93
CA LEU A 127 4.60 7.12 -10.16
C LEU A 127 4.31 8.51 -10.72
N ASP A 128 4.00 9.48 -9.86
CA ASP A 128 3.70 10.85 -10.27
C ASP A 128 4.88 11.52 -11.01
N GLY A 129 6.12 11.17 -10.60
CA GLY A 129 7.33 11.64 -11.26
C GLY A 129 7.52 11.14 -12.71
N LEU A 130 6.80 10.10 -13.14
CA LEU A 130 6.92 9.51 -14.49
C LEU A 130 6.11 10.28 -15.57
N GLY A 131 5.30 11.28 -15.19
CA GLY A 131 4.62 12.18 -16.14
C GLY A 131 3.33 11.64 -16.79
N HIS A 132 3.11 10.32 -16.84
CA HIS A 132 1.86 9.68 -17.31
C HIS A 132 1.20 8.83 -16.23
N SER A 133 1.25 9.28 -14.97
CA SER A 133 0.85 8.51 -13.79
C SER A 133 -0.66 8.28 -13.66
N THR A 134 -1.49 9.24 -14.10
CA THR A 134 -2.93 9.24 -13.82
C THR A 134 -3.66 8.01 -14.39
N PRO A 135 -3.49 7.61 -15.68
CA PRO A 135 -4.16 6.43 -16.21
C PRO A 135 -3.82 5.15 -15.44
N VAL A 136 -2.54 4.96 -15.10
CA VAL A 136 -2.04 3.81 -14.34
C VAL A 136 -2.68 3.75 -12.95
N VAL A 137 -2.67 4.90 -12.25
CA VAL A 137 -3.27 5.01 -10.91
C VAL A 137 -4.77 4.73 -10.95
N VAL A 138 -5.48 5.20 -11.98
CA VAL A 138 -6.91 4.96 -12.16
C VAL A 138 -7.21 3.49 -12.47
N VAL A 139 -6.46 2.85 -13.37
CA VAL A 139 -6.58 1.43 -13.70
C VAL A 139 -6.36 0.56 -12.46
N ALA A 140 -5.29 0.82 -11.71
CA ALA A 140 -5.03 0.16 -10.43
C ALA A 140 -6.16 0.42 -9.44
N GLY A 141 -6.66 1.66 -9.38
CA GLY A 141 -7.76 2.07 -8.52
C GLY A 141 -9.05 1.30 -8.79
N ILE A 142 -9.49 1.25 -10.04
CA ILE A 142 -10.68 0.52 -10.49
C ILE A 142 -10.55 -0.96 -10.14
N SER A 143 -9.38 -1.56 -10.38
CA SER A 143 -9.10 -2.97 -10.08
C SER A 143 -9.16 -3.27 -8.58
N MET A 144 -8.53 -2.42 -7.76
CA MET A 144 -8.54 -2.55 -6.29
C MET A 144 -9.94 -2.35 -5.70
N VAL A 145 -10.71 -1.37 -6.20
CA VAL A 145 -12.09 -1.15 -5.77
C VAL A 145 -12.96 -2.36 -6.12
N GLY A 146 -12.81 -2.90 -7.33
CA GLY A 146 -13.49 -4.13 -7.74
C GLY A 146 -13.21 -5.30 -6.81
N ALA A 147 -11.93 -5.59 -6.55
CA ALA A 147 -11.53 -6.62 -5.59
C ALA A 147 -12.10 -6.35 -4.19
N GLY A 148 -12.06 -5.10 -3.73
CA GLY A 148 -12.58 -4.68 -2.42
C GLY A 148 -14.09 -4.84 -2.28
N LEU A 149 -14.85 -4.56 -3.34
CA LEU A 149 -16.31 -4.72 -3.38
C LEU A 149 -16.70 -6.20 -3.34
N ILE A 150 -16.04 -7.05 -4.13
CA ILE A 150 -16.23 -8.50 -4.04
C ILE A 150 -15.84 -9.01 -2.66
N GLY A 151 -14.75 -8.50 -2.11
CA GLY A 151 -14.31 -8.78 -0.75
C GLY A 151 -15.31 -8.36 0.34
N ALA A 152 -16.23 -7.42 0.07
CA ALA A 152 -17.25 -7.04 1.03
C ALA A 152 -18.38 -8.09 1.14
N ILE A 153 -18.49 -9.02 0.20
CA ILE A 153 -19.51 -10.07 0.19
C ILE A 153 -19.23 -11.07 1.32
N ARG A 154 -20.26 -11.39 2.12
CA ARG A 154 -20.22 -12.33 3.24
C ARG A 154 -20.31 -13.78 2.78
N TRP A 155 -19.46 -14.18 1.85
CA TRP A 155 -19.39 -15.54 1.29
C TRP A 155 -18.12 -16.27 1.75
N PRO A 156 -18.08 -17.62 1.62
CA PRO A 156 -16.88 -18.40 1.91
C PRO A 156 -15.69 -17.87 1.14
N ASP A 157 -14.55 -17.72 1.83
CA ASP A 157 -13.35 -17.11 1.24
C ASP A 157 -12.82 -17.88 0.02
N ARG A 158 -13.06 -19.20 -0.01
CA ARG A 158 -12.79 -20.07 -1.17
C ARG A 158 -13.45 -19.62 -2.47
N ILE A 159 -14.57 -18.90 -2.39
CA ILE A 159 -15.32 -18.39 -3.55
C ILE A 159 -14.98 -16.91 -3.77
N VAL A 160 -14.95 -16.12 -2.70
CA VAL A 160 -14.72 -14.67 -2.79
C VAL A 160 -13.33 -14.34 -3.29
N ALA A 161 -12.30 -15.08 -2.86
CA ALA A 161 -10.93 -14.83 -3.26
C ALA A 161 -10.71 -14.96 -4.78
N PRO A 162 -10.98 -16.12 -5.42
CA PRO A 162 -10.78 -16.24 -6.87
C PRO A 162 -11.68 -15.29 -7.65
N LEU A 163 -12.92 -15.08 -7.21
CA LEU A 163 -13.85 -14.18 -7.89
C LEU A 163 -13.38 -12.71 -7.81
N GLY A 164 -12.89 -12.27 -6.66
CA GLY A 164 -12.36 -10.93 -6.47
C GLY A 164 -11.13 -10.67 -7.34
N TRP A 165 -10.27 -11.67 -7.50
CA TRP A 165 -9.12 -11.60 -8.38
C TRP A 165 -9.53 -11.53 -9.86
N ILE A 166 -10.43 -12.40 -10.30
CA ILE A 166 -10.96 -12.39 -11.69
C ILE A 166 -11.60 -11.03 -11.99
N VAL A 167 -12.41 -10.50 -11.09
CA VAL A 167 -13.05 -9.19 -11.26
C VAL A 167 -12.01 -8.08 -11.37
N ALA A 168 -10.95 -8.10 -10.55
CA ALA A 168 -9.89 -7.10 -10.64
C ALA A 168 -9.14 -7.15 -11.97
N VAL A 169 -8.80 -8.35 -12.46
CA VAL A 169 -8.16 -8.54 -13.77
C VAL A 169 -9.05 -8.02 -14.89
N LEU A 170 -10.33 -8.41 -14.90
CA LEU A 170 -11.28 -7.98 -15.92
C LEU A 170 -11.49 -6.47 -15.89
N LEU A 171 -11.60 -5.87 -14.71
CA LEU A 171 -11.75 -4.43 -14.57
C LEU A 171 -10.50 -3.66 -15.03
N GLY A 172 -9.30 -4.19 -14.76
CA GLY A 172 -8.05 -3.70 -15.34
C GLY A 172 -8.10 -3.74 -16.87
N GLY A 173 -8.46 -4.87 -17.47
CA GLY A 173 -8.59 -5.00 -18.92
C GLY A 173 -9.68 -4.08 -19.52
N VAL A 174 -10.85 -3.96 -18.88
CA VAL A 174 -11.92 -3.06 -19.32
C VAL A 174 -11.48 -1.60 -19.25
N SER A 175 -10.67 -1.24 -18.26
CA SER A 175 -10.17 0.12 -18.13
C SER A 175 -9.21 0.52 -19.25
N SER A 176 -8.53 -0.41 -19.92
CA SER A 176 -7.72 -0.10 -21.12
C SER A 176 -8.57 0.36 -22.31
N VAL A 177 -9.85 -0.01 -22.36
CA VAL A 177 -10.79 0.45 -23.40
C VAL A 177 -11.33 1.85 -23.06
N LEU A 178 -11.44 2.16 -21.77
CA LEU A 178 -11.92 3.46 -21.28
C LEU A 178 -10.82 4.53 -21.34
N PHE A 179 -9.57 4.13 -21.14
CA PHE A 179 -8.39 4.99 -21.18
C PHE A 179 -7.48 4.50 -22.30
N ALA A 180 -7.60 5.12 -23.48
CA ALA A 180 -6.86 4.74 -24.70
C ALA A 180 -5.33 4.89 -24.57
N ASP A 181 -4.85 5.50 -23.49
CA ASP A 181 -3.44 5.73 -23.20
C ASP A 181 -2.75 4.54 -22.53
N VAL A 182 -3.49 3.48 -22.17
CA VAL A 182 -2.92 2.27 -21.52
C VAL A 182 -3.20 1.04 -22.38
N ASP A 183 -2.14 0.34 -22.76
CA ASP A 183 -2.25 -0.91 -23.49
C ASP A 183 -2.98 -2.00 -22.65
N LEU A 184 -3.68 -2.90 -23.36
CA LEU A 184 -4.46 -3.98 -22.74
C LEU A 184 -3.60 -4.89 -21.84
N VAL A 185 -2.39 -5.23 -22.26
CA VAL A 185 -1.52 -6.16 -21.54
C VAL A 185 -1.04 -5.55 -20.20
N PRO A 186 -0.45 -4.34 -20.15
CA PRO A 186 -0.15 -3.67 -18.89
C PRO A 186 -1.36 -3.54 -17.96
N ALA A 187 -2.52 -3.18 -18.49
CA ALA A 187 -3.73 -3.00 -17.69
C ALA A 187 -4.23 -4.30 -17.05
N LEU A 188 -4.19 -5.42 -17.79
CA LEU A 188 -4.51 -6.76 -17.26
C LEU A 188 -3.52 -7.18 -16.17
N VAL A 189 -2.21 -6.97 -16.38
CA VAL A 189 -1.17 -7.31 -15.40
C VAL A 189 -1.33 -6.47 -14.14
N LEU A 190 -1.56 -5.16 -14.29
CA LEU A 190 -1.78 -4.25 -13.17
C LEU A 190 -3.01 -4.66 -12.34
N GLY A 191 -4.12 -4.98 -13.01
CA GLY A 191 -5.32 -5.49 -12.35
C GLY A 191 -5.10 -6.83 -11.66
N ALA A 192 -4.33 -7.73 -12.27
CA ALA A 192 -3.98 -9.03 -11.69
C ALA A 192 -3.15 -8.90 -10.41
N VAL A 193 -2.10 -8.08 -10.44
CA VAL A 193 -1.18 -7.90 -9.31
C VAL A 193 -1.87 -7.18 -8.16
N THR A 194 -2.51 -6.03 -8.44
CA THR A 194 -3.18 -5.23 -7.40
C THR A 194 -4.40 -5.96 -6.80
N GLY A 195 -5.16 -6.66 -7.65
CA GLY A 195 -6.27 -7.51 -7.20
C GLY A 195 -5.82 -8.68 -6.33
N ALA A 196 -4.72 -9.34 -6.70
CA ALA A 196 -4.17 -10.44 -5.92
C ALA A 196 -3.73 -9.98 -4.52
N VAL A 197 -3.10 -8.80 -4.41
CA VAL A 197 -2.71 -8.21 -3.12
C VAL A 197 -3.95 -7.96 -2.25
N ILE A 198 -4.98 -7.28 -2.78
CA ILE A 198 -6.21 -6.98 -2.01
C ILE A 198 -6.90 -8.26 -1.52
N VAL A 199 -7.04 -9.24 -2.40
CA VAL A 199 -7.67 -10.53 -2.09
C VAL A 199 -6.84 -11.34 -1.08
N ALA A 200 -5.53 -11.42 -1.25
CA ALA A 200 -4.66 -12.15 -0.33
C ALA A 200 -4.70 -11.55 1.08
N PHE A 201 -4.63 -10.21 1.19
CA PHE A 201 -4.75 -9.53 2.47
C PHE A 201 -6.10 -9.77 3.13
N ARG A 202 -7.19 -9.78 2.35
CA ARG A 202 -8.51 -10.17 2.86
C ARG A 202 -8.49 -11.58 3.43
N ALA A 203 -7.98 -12.55 2.66
CA ALA A 203 -7.98 -13.95 3.04
C ALA A 203 -7.25 -14.16 4.38
N ILE A 204 -6.08 -13.52 4.53
CA ILE A 204 -5.30 -13.51 5.78
C ILE A 204 -6.11 -12.90 6.93
N LEU A 205 -6.75 -11.76 6.72
CA LEU A 205 -7.52 -11.12 7.79
C LEU A 205 -8.74 -11.95 8.21
N VAL A 206 -9.38 -12.64 7.26
CA VAL A 206 -10.51 -13.53 7.55
C VAL A 206 -10.05 -14.77 8.31
N SER A 207 -8.88 -15.34 7.99
CA SER A 207 -8.33 -16.49 8.71
C SER A 207 -7.92 -16.16 10.14
N GLU A 208 -7.46 -14.93 10.39
CA GLU A 208 -7.06 -14.45 11.72
C GLU A 208 -8.25 -13.94 12.58
N GLY A 209 -9.49 -14.06 12.10
CA GLY A 209 -10.69 -13.61 12.83
C GLY A 209 -10.97 -12.11 12.73
N GLY A 210 -10.18 -11.37 11.95
CA GLY A 210 -10.36 -9.96 11.64
C GLY A 210 -9.85 -8.99 12.72
N PRO A 211 -9.88 -7.68 12.44
CA PRO A 211 -9.39 -6.66 13.36
C PRO A 211 -10.24 -6.58 14.64
N ALA A 212 -9.59 -6.57 15.80
CA ALA A 212 -10.27 -6.45 17.09
C ALA A 212 -10.83 -5.04 17.38
N ASP A 213 -10.30 -4.00 16.71
CA ASP A 213 -10.69 -2.61 16.93
C ASP A 213 -10.72 -1.78 15.63
N ASN A 214 -11.36 -0.62 15.70
CA ASN A 214 -11.52 0.28 14.54
C ASN A 214 -10.17 0.76 14.00
N ARG A 215 -9.15 0.94 14.86
CA ARG A 215 -7.82 1.37 14.43
C ARG A 215 -7.12 0.26 13.63
N GLY A 216 -7.19 -0.98 14.10
CA GLY A 216 -6.72 -2.14 13.35
C GLY A 216 -7.46 -2.29 12.02
N ALA A 217 -8.77 -2.03 11.98
CA ALA A 217 -9.56 -2.08 10.74
C ALA A 217 -9.17 -1.02 9.71
N ILE A 218 -8.72 0.15 10.14
CA ILE A 218 -8.16 1.18 9.27
C ILE A 218 -6.84 0.69 8.67
N ALA A 219 -5.88 0.26 9.50
CA ALA A 219 -4.60 -0.26 9.03
C ALA A 219 -4.78 -1.45 8.09
N ALA A 220 -5.65 -2.40 8.42
CA ALA A 220 -5.97 -3.57 7.61
C ALA A 220 -6.45 -3.22 6.19
N GLY A 221 -7.11 -2.07 6.00
CA GLY A 221 -7.50 -1.59 4.67
C GLY A 221 -6.40 -0.82 3.94
N ILE A 222 -5.59 -0.06 4.67
CA ILE A 222 -4.52 0.78 4.09
C ILE A 222 -3.34 -0.07 3.60
N VAL A 223 -2.99 -1.12 4.33
CA VAL A 223 -1.83 -1.97 4.05
C VAL A 223 -1.77 -2.45 2.59
N PRO A 224 -2.79 -3.14 2.03
CA PRO A 224 -2.72 -3.61 0.66
C PRO A 224 -2.62 -2.45 -0.34
N VAL A 225 -3.23 -1.30 -0.05
CA VAL A 225 -3.14 -0.12 -0.93
C VAL A 225 -1.71 0.43 -0.97
N LEU A 226 -1.02 0.50 0.16
CA LEU A 226 0.40 0.93 0.19
C LEU A 226 1.30 -0.05 -0.56
N VAL A 227 1.10 -1.36 -0.40
CA VAL A 227 1.88 -2.39 -1.12
C VAL A 227 1.68 -2.27 -2.64
N CYS A 228 0.46 -1.98 -3.09
CA CYS A 228 0.16 -1.79 -4.50
C CYS A 228 0.92 -0.61 -5.14
N GLY A 229 1.40 0.37 -4.37
CA GLY A 229 2.12 1.54 -4.91
C GLY A 229 3.41 1.18 -5.64
N ALA A 230 4.29 0.41 -5.00
CA ALA A 230 5.50 -0.08 -5.64
C ALA A 230 5.19 -1.04 -6.81
N MET A 231 4.15 -1.87 -6.68
CA MET A 231 3.75 -2.78 -7.76
C MET A 231 3.29 -2.03 -9.01
N ALA A 232 2.46 -0.99 -8.83
CA ALA A 232 2.01 -0.14 -9.92
C ALA A 232 3.18 0.60 -10.58
N TRP A 233 4.14 1.09 -9.79
CA TRP A 233 5.38 1.66 -10.31
C TRP A 233 6.18 0.65 -11.14
N PHE A 234 6.38 -0.58 -10.66
CA PHE A 234 7.12 -1.60 -11.41
C PHE A 234 6.40 -2.01 -12.70
N VAL A 235 5.08 -2.10 -12.69
CA VAL A 235 4.31 -2.44 -13.90
C VAL A 235 4.45 -1.35 -14.96
N GLU A 236 4.38 -0.07 -14.55
CA GLU A 236 4.60 1.06 -15.46
C GLU A 236 6.02 1.04 -16.05
N THR A 237 7.03 0.95 -15.19
CA THR A 237 8.44 0.98 -15.59
C THR A 237 8.89 -0.25 -16.40
N LEU A 238 8.20 -1.40 -16.31
CA LEU A 238 8.60 -2.62 -17.04
C LEU A 238 7.79 -2.88 -18.30
N LEU A 239 6.53 -2.43 -18.36
CA LEU A 239 5.61 -2.79 -19.44
C LEU A 239 5.20 -1.61 -20.32
N VAL A 240 5.38 -0.36 -19.86
CA VAL A 240 4.94 0.84 -20.58
C VAL A 240 6.13 1.67 -21.07
N SER A 241 7.16 1.85 -20.23
CA SER A 241 8.41 2.55 -20.61
C SER A 241 9.42 1.66 -21.30
#